data_AF-A0A946VAB1-F1
#
_entry.id   AF-A0A946VAB1-F1
#
_cell.length_a   1.000
_cell.length_b   1.000
_cell.length_c   1.000
_cell.angle_alpha   90.00
_cell.angle_beta   90.00
_cell.angle_gamma   90.00
#
_symmetry.space_group_name_H-M   'P 1'
#
loop_
_entity.id
_entity.type
_entity.pdbx_description
1 polymer ?
#
loop_
_entity_poly.entity_id
_entity_poly.type
_entity_poly.pdbx_seq_one_letter_code
_entity_poly.pdbx_strand_id
1 'polypeptide(L)'
;MTVKPFYNSLYCTLFTLLVLMTACSQPIPQLAQLPNDAVLLAFGDSITHGNGAGSEESYPAVLASLSGLTVINAGYPGEVTEGGRERLAALLDRHQPALLLLCHGGNDLLRKIDSVVTRRNLDAMIDMAHT
;
A
#
# COMPACT_ATOMS: atom_id res chain seq x y z
N MET A 1 21.23 57.96 25.79
CA MET A 1 21.15 57.50 24.39
C MET A 1 20.87 56.00 24.40
N THR A 2 19.64 55.61 24.11
CA THR A 2 19.12 54.25 24.36
C THR A 2 18.83 53.55 23.04
N VAL A 3 19.85 52.88 22.48
CA VAL A 3 19.79 52.16 21.19
C VAL A 3 19.39 50.69 21.40
N LYS A 4 18.30 50.42 22.13
CA LYS A 4 17.84 49.05 22.43
C LYS A 4 16.68 48.50 21.57
N PRO A 5 15.75 49.30 20.99
CA PRO A 5 14.55 48.72 20.36
C PRO A 5 14.83 48.11 18.97
N PHE A 6 15.88 48.55 18.27
CA PHE A 6 16.17 48.09 16.91
C PHE A 6 16.73 46.66 16.88
N TYR A 7 17.59 46.31 17.85
CA TYR A 7 18.17 44.98 17.95
C TYR A 7 17.12 43.90 18.29
N ASN A 8 16.13 44.22 19.14
CA ASN A 8 15.07 43.27 19.50
C ASN A 8 14.18 42.90 18.31
N SER A 9 13.86 43.86 17.43
CA SER A 9 13.09 43.61 16.21
C SER A 9 13.88 42.77 15.20
N LEU A 10 15.18 43.03 15.06
CA LEU A 10 16.07 42.25 14.20
C LEU A 10 16.23 40.81 14.70
N TYR A 11 16.39 40.59 16.01
CA TYR A 11 16.43 39.25 16.62
C TYR A 11 15.12 38.48 16.46
N CYS A 12 13.96 39.13 16.64
CA CYS A 12 12.66 38.49 16.38
C CYS A 12 12.48 38.11 14.91
N THR A 13 12.96 38.96 13.99
CA THR A 13 12.87 38.69 12.54
C THR A 13 13.79 37.54 12.14
N LEU A 14 15.03 37.52 12.63
CA LEU A 14 15.99 36.42 12.43
C LEU A 14 15.51 35.10 13.04
N PHE A 15 14.93 35.14 14.25
CA PHE A 15 14.38 33.95 14.90
C PHE A 15 13.19 33.38 14.13
N THR A 16 12.27 34.26 13.67
CA THR A 16 11.14 33.85 12.81
C THR A 16 11.63 33.27 11.49
N LEU A 17 12.66 33.84 10.85
CA LEU A 17 13.26 33.30 9.64
C LEU A 17 13.91 31.93 9.86
N LEU A 18 14.59 31.74 11.00
CA LEU A 18 15.23 30.47 11.37
C LEU A 18 14.20 29.36 11.57
N VAL A 19 13.08 29.67 12.24
CA VAL A 19 11.98 28.72 12.48
C VAL A 19 11.29 28.30 11.16
N LEU A 20 11.14 29.23 10.21
CA LEU A 20 10.58 28.94 8.88
C LEU A 20 11.48 28.00 8.05
N MET A 21 12.80 28.03 8.24
CA MET A 21 13.75 27.16 7.53
C MET A 21 13.78 25.72 8.07
N THR A 22 13.27 25.48 9.28
CA THR A 22 13.19 24.14 9.89
C THR A 22 11.85 23.43 9.69
N ALA A 23 10.86 24.10 9.09
CA ALA A 23 9.48 23.61 9.04
C ALA A 23 9.20 22.52 7.97
N CYS A 24 10.12 22.28 7.03
CA CYS A 24 9.89 21.37 5.90
C CYS A 24 10.96 20.27 5.75
N SER A 25 11.33 19.58 6.83
CA SER A 25 12.22 18.42 6.70
C SER A 25 11.80 17.25 7.60
N GLN A 26 10.55 16.82 7.46
CA GLN A 26 10.22 15.44 7.80
C GLN A 26 10.76 14.59 6.63
N PRO A 27 11.75 13.70 6.83
CA PRO A 27 12.21 12.83 5.77
C PRO A 27 11.04 11.95 5.32
N ILE A 28 10.64 12.10 4.05
CA ILE A 28 9.62 11.24 3.46
C ILE A 28 10.19 9.81 3.51
N PRO A 29 9.46 8.83 4.07
CA PRO A 29 9.90 7.44 4.04
C PRO A 29 10.14 7.04 2.58
N GLN A 30 11.40 6.79 2.24
CA GLN A 30 11.75 6.38 0.89
C GLN A 30 11.55 4.87 0.79
N LEU A 31 10.55 4.45 0.04
CA LEU A 31 10.33 3.03 -0.24
C LEU A 31 11.56 2.49 -0.99
N ALA A 32 12.08 1.36 -0.54
CA ALA A 32 13.14 0.66 -1.25
C ALA A 32 12.62 0.23 -2.63
N GLN A 33 13.45 0.36 -3.66
CA GLN A 33 13.12 -0.19 -4.96
C GLN A 33 13.11 -1.72 -4.88
N LEU A 34 12.15 -2.33 -5.57
CA LEU A 34 12.10 -3.78 -5.72
C LEU A 34 13.26 -4.26 -6.59
N PRO A 35 13.87 -5.42 -6.29
CA PRO A 35 14.86 -6.01 -7.18
C PRO A 35 14.22 -6.43 -8.52
N ASN A 36 15.02 -6.53 -9.57
CA ASN A 36 14.53 -6.82 -10.94
C ASN A 36 13.93 -8.23 -11.10
N ASP A 37 14.20 -9.13 -10.16
CA ASP A 37 13.66 -10.48 -10.08
C ASP A 37 12.56 -10.62 -9.01
N ALA A 38 12.08 -9.49 -8.47
CA ALA A 38 11.00 -9.48 -7.49
C ALA A 38 9.74 -10.15 -8.02
N VAL A 39 9.14 -10.97 -7.15
CA VAL A 39 7.81 -11.54 -7.37
C VAL A 39 6.78 -10.68 -6.67
N LEU A 40 5.78 -10.23 -7.43
CA LEU A 40 4.59 -9.56 -6.92
C LEU A 40 3.45 -10.57 -6.82
N LEU A 41 2.74 -10.58 -5.70
CA LEU A 41 1.51 -11.34 -5.55
C LEU A 41 0.32 -10.37 -5.62
N ALA A 42 -0.43 -10.41 -6.73
CA ALA A 42 -1.68 -9.69 -6.87
C ALA A 42 -2.81 -10.54 -6.28
N PHE A 43 -3.21 -10.26 -5.05
CA PHE A 43 -4.16 -11.04 -4.28
C PHE A 43 -5.47 -10.28 -4.11
N GLY A 44 -6.55 -10.82 -4.68
CA GLY A 44 -7.83 -10.12 -4.66
C GLY A 44 -8.99 -10.97 -5.14
N ASP A 45 -10.07 -10.30 -5.51
CA ASP A 45 -11.29 -10.93 -6.00
C ASP A 45 -11.43 -10.85 -7.54
N SER A 46 -12.65 -10.72 -8.03
CA SER A 46 -13.03 -10.50 -9.44
C SER A 46 -12.21 -9.40 -10.15
N ILE A 47 -11.89 -8.30 -9.48
CA ILE A 47 -11.15 -7.18 -10.12
C ILE A 47 -9.71 -7.61 -10.39
N THR A 48 -9.10 -8.33 -9.44
CA THR A 48 -7.75 -8.87 -9.61
C THR A 48 -7.72 -10.02 -10.59
N HIS A 49 -8.75 -10.85 -10.59
CA HIS A 49 -8.91 -11.92 -11.59
C HIS A 49 -8.97 -11.36 -13.01
N GLY A 50 -9.55 -10.16 -13.20
CA GLY A 50 -9.76 -9.56 -14.51
C GLY A 50 -11.13 -9.88 -15.10
N ASN A 51 -12.18 -10.00 -14.27
CA ASN A 51 -13.53 -10.25 -14.77
C ASN A 51 -13.97 -9.19 -15.78
N GLY A 52 -14.28 -9.63 -17.00
CA GLY A 52 -14.67 -8.75 -18.11
C GLY A 52 -13.51 -8.22 -18.95
N ALA A 53 -12.25 -8.51 -18.58
CA ALA A 53 -11.06 -8.20 -19.36
C ALA A 53 -10.57 -9.44 -20.13
N GLY A 54 -9.83 -9.23 -21.24
CA GLY A 54 -9.03 -10.30 -21.83
C GLY A 54 -7.93 -10.78 -20.88
N SER A 55 -7.37 -11.98 -21.12
CA SER A 55 -6.33 -12.57 -20.25
C SER A 55 -5.14 -11.64 -20.03
N GLU A 56 -4.70 -10.97 -21.11
CA GLU A 56 -3.57 -10.03 -21.11
C GLU A 56 -3.97 -8.59 -20.72
N GLU A 57 -5.25 -8.36 -20.44
CA GLU A 57 -5.80 -7.03 -20.14
C GLU A 57 -6.19 -6.89 -18.66
N SER A 58 -6.09 -7.97 -17.88
CA SER A 58 -6.20 -7.88 -16.42
C SER A 58 -5.10 -6.96 -15.86
N TYR A 59 -5.40 -6.20 -14.80
CA TYR A 59 -4.39 -5.28 -14.25
C TYR A 59 -3.10 -6.01 -13.82
N PRO A 60 -3.11 -7.25 -13.28
CA PRO A 60 -1.87 -7.95 -12.96
C PRO A 60 -1.03 -8.26 -14.22
N ALA A 61 -1.67 -8.62 -15.34
CA ALA A 61 -0.98 -8.87 -16.60
C ALA A 61 -0.38 -7.57 -17.17
N VAL A 62 -1.15 -6.48 -17.17
CA VAL A 62 -0.66 -5.16 -17.58
C VAL A 62 0.48 -4.68 -16.67
N LEU A 63 0.38 -4.89 -15.36
CA LEU A 63 1.43 -4.55 -14.40
C LEU A 63 2.71 -5.35 -14.66
N ALA A 64 2.62 -6.64 -14.98
CA ALA A 64 3.77 -7.45 -15.37
C ALA A 64 4.46 -6.88 -16.61
N SER A 65 3.67 -6.53 -17.64
CA SER A 65 4.19 -5.92 -18.87
C SER A 65 4.88 -4.58 -18.63
N LEU A 66 4.28 -3.70 -17.81
CA LEU A 66 4.81 -2.37 -17.54
C LEU A 66 6.05 -2.39 -16.63
N SER A 67 6.10 -3.30 -15.66
CA SER A 67 7.19 -3.38 -14.69
C SER A 67 8.35 -4.27 -15.14
N GLY A 68 8.10 -5.24 -16.02
CA GLY A 68 9.05 -6.31 -16.33
C GLY A 68 9.24 -7.32 -15.20
N LEU A 69 8.48 -7.20 -14.11
CA LEU A 69 8.53 -8.10 -12.96
C LEU A 69 7.55 -9.27 -13.10
N THR A 70 7.80 -10.33 -12.34
CA THR A 70 6.84 -11.44 -12.25
C THR A 70 5.66 -11.01 -11.39
N VAL A 71 4.45 -11.00 -11.96
CA VAL A 71 3.21 -10.73 -11.22
C VAL A 71 2.34 -11.98 -11.21
N ILE A 72 2.18 -12.57 -10.04
CA ILE A 72 1.29 -13.72 -9.82
C ILE A 72 -0.13 -13.18 -9.62
N ASN A 73 -1.01 -13.45 -10.59
CA ASN A 73 -2.43 -13.17 -10.44
C ASN A 73 -3.10 -14.25 -9.56
N ALA A 74 -3.47 -13.87 -8.35
CA ALA A 74 -4.17 -14.70 -7.38
C ALA A 74 -5.62 -14.22 -7.12
N GLY A 75 -6.24 -13.61 -8.13
CA GLY A 75 -7.63 -13.16 -8.10
C GLY A 75 -8.65 -14.31 -8.11
N TYR A 76 -9.58 -14.30 -7.16
CA TYR A 76 -10.66 -15.29 -7.07
C TYR A 76 -12.04 -14.61 -7.18
N PRO A 77 -12.77 -14.79 -8.30
CA PRO A 77 -14.06 -14.11 -8.51
C PRO A 77 -15.06 -14.30 -7.38
N GLY A 78 -15.60 -13.19 -6.89
CA GLY A 78 -16.62 -13.18 -5.84
C GLY A 78 -16.12 -13.56 -4.44
N GLU A 79 -14.82 -13.70 -4.21
CA GLU A 79 -14.26 -14.03 -2.88
C GLU A 79 -14.49 -12.88 -1.88
N VAL A 80 -14.79 -13.22 -0.63
CA VAL A 80 -14.87 -12.28 0.51
C VAL A 80 -13.60 -12.35 1.34
N THR A 81 -13.38 -11.37 2.23
CA THR A 81 -12.18 -11.31 3.07
C THR A 81 -11.95 -12.56 3.92
N GLU A 82 -13.02 -13.26 4.34
CA GLU A 82 -12.91 -14.51 5.11
C GLU A 82 -12.18 -15.60 4.32
N GLY A 83 -12.62 -15.88 3.08
CA GLY A 83 -11.98 -16.85 2.21
C GLY A 83 -10.57 -16.42 1.78
N GLY A 84 -10.39 -15.12 1.53
CA GLY A 84 -9.07 -14.56 1.25
C GLY A 84 -8.07 -14.82 2.39
N ARG A 85 -8.48 -14.57 3.64
CA ARG A 85 -7.66 -14.81 4.83
C ARG A 85 -7.23 -16.27 4.97
N GLU A 86 -8.12 -17.21 4.64
CA GLU A 86 -7.81 -18.65 4.70
C GLU A 86 -6.84 -19.10 3.61
N ARG A 87 -6.89 -18.46 2.44
CA ARG A 87 -6.07 -18.83 1.27
C ARG A 87 -4.69 -18.20 1.27
N LEU A 88 -4.52 -17.02 1.89
CA LEU A 88 -3.31 -16.21 1.75
C LEU A 88 -2.04 -16.93 2.24
N ALA A 89 -2.08 -17.62 3.38
CA ALA A 89 -0.90 -18.27 3.97
C ALA A 89 -0.20 -19.23 2.98
N ALA A 90 -0.97 -20.10 2.33
CA ALA A 90 -0.42 -21.05 1.36
C ALA A 90 0.18 -20.36 0.12
N LEU A 91 -0.31 -19.17 -0.25
CA LEU A 91 0.23 -18.42 -1.38
C LEU A 91 1.52 -17.68 -1.01
N LEU A 92 1.59 -17.12 0.19
CA LEU A 92 2.82 -16.52 0.72
C LEU A 92 3.92 -17.56 0.79
N ASP A 93 3.64 -18.72 1.38
CA ASP A 93 4.57 -19.85 1.47
C ASP A 93 5.06 -20.29 0.08
N ARG A 94 4.14 -20.43 -0.87
CA ARG A 94 4.45 -20.92 -2.22
C ARG A 94 5.25 -19.92 -3.06
N HIS A 95 4.90 -18.64 -3.01
CA HIS A 95 5.41 -17.64 -3.96
C HIS A 95 6.52 -16.76 -3.39
N GLN A 96 6.65 -16.68 -2.06
CA GLN A 96 7.64 -15.84 -1.38
C GLN A 96 7.71 -14.42 -1.99
N PRO A 97 6.57 -13.70 -2.11
CA PRO A 97 6.53 -12.45 -2.84
C PRO A 97 7.31 -11.34 -2.12
N ALA A 98 8.00 -10.50 -2.89
CA ALA A 98 8.63 -9.28 -2.38
C ALA A 98 7.61 -8.15 -2.16
N LEU A 99 6.43 -8.23 -2.80
CA LEU A 99 5.33 -7.29 -2.63
C LEU A 99 3.98 -8.00 -2.78
N LEU A 100 3.09 -7.77 -1.82
CA LEU A 100 1.70 -8.20 -1.87
C LEU A 100 0.81 -7.00 -2.25
N LEU A 101 0.01 -7.14 -3.30
CA LEU A 101 -1.11 -6.24 -3.59
C LEU A 101 -2.38 -6.89 -3.04
N LEU A 102 -2.88 -6.38 -1.91
CA LEU A 102 -4.08 -6.89 -1.25
C LEU A 102 -5.32 -6.09 -1.68
N CYS A 103 -6.21 -6.72 -2.44
CA CYS A 103 -7.40 -6.11 -3.03
C CYS A 103 -8.67 -6.92 -2.73
N HIS A 104 -9.08 -6.96 -1.46
CA HIS A 104 -10.32 -7.59 -0.97
C HIS A 104 -11.26 -6.59 -0.29
N GLY A 105 -12.51 -6.99 -0.10
CA GLY A 105 -13.52 -6.24 0.69
C GLY A 105 -14.68 -5.70 -0.13
N GLY A 106 -14.56 -5.60 -1.45
CA GLY A 106 -15.66 -5.17 -2.33
C GLY A 106 -16.87 -6.12 -2.23
N ASN A 107 -16.62 -7.42 -2.25
CA ASN A 107 -17.68 -8.42 -2.11
C ASN A 107 -18.30 -8.46 -0.70
N ASP A 108 -17.52 -8.22 0.35
CA ASP A 108 -18.01 -8.11 1.72
C ASP A 108 -19.03 -6.96 1.83
N LEU A 109 -18.69 -5.81 1.24
CA LEU A 109 -19.57 -4.65 1.16
C LEU A 109 -20.87 -4.99 0.41
N LEU A 110 -20.77 -5.58 -0.79
CA LEU A 110 -21.95 -5.93 -1.60
C LEU A 110 -22.86 -6.94 -0.90
N ARG A 111 -22.29 -7.84 -0.10
CA ARG A 111 -23.03 -8.86 0.66
C ARG A 111 -23.44 -8.40 2.06
N LYS A 112 -23.16 -7.15 2.43
CA LYS A 112 -23.49 -6.56 3.74
C LYS A 112 -22.87 -7.32 4.92
N ILE A 113 -21.66 -7.85 4.73
CA ILE A 113 -20.86 -8.39 5.83
C ILE A 113 -20.46 -7.23 6.76
N ASP A 114 -20.46 -7.48 8.06
CA ASP A 114 -20.11 -6.47 9.06
C ASP A 114 -18.69 -5.94 8.81
N SER A 115 -18.56 -4.62 8.73
CA SER A 115 -17.29 -3.92 8.53
C SER A 115 -16.21 -4.28 9.58
N VAL A 116 -16.61 -4.64 10.80
CA VAL A 116 -15.69 -5.10 11.85
C VAL A 116 -15.07 -6.44 11.47
N VAL A 117 -15.85 -7.35 10.88
CA VAL A 117 -15.36 -8.64 10.39
C VAL A 117 -14.43 -8.45 9.20
N THR A 118 -14.86 -7.63 8.23
CA THR A 118 -14.04 -7.28 7.05
C THR A 118 -12.69 -6.70 7.48
N ARG A 119 -12.69 -5.72 8.40
CA ARG A 119 -11.48 -5.10 8.92
C ARG A 119 -10.57 -6.11 9.61
N ARG A 120 -11.12 -6.92 10.52
CA ARG A 120 -10.35 -7.95 11.22
C ARG A 120 -9.68 -8.94 10.26
N ASN A 121 -10.38 -9.33 9.19
CA ASN A 121 -9.81 -10.24 8.19
C ASN A 121 -8.69 -9.58 7.39
N LEU A 122 -8.86 -8.31 7.00
CA LEU A 122 -7.81 -7.53 6.32
C LEU A 122 -6.59 -7.33 7.20
N ASP A 123 -6.79 -6.93 8.47
CA ASP A 123 -5.72 -6.77 9.46
C ASP A 123 -4.93 -8.09 9.62
N ALA A 124 -5.62 -9.23 9.74
CA ALA A 124 -4.97 -10.53 9.81
C ALA A 124 -4.16 -10.89 8.56
N MET A 125 -4.63 -10.51 7.36
CA MET A 125 -3.88 -10.74 6.12
C MET A 125 -2.65 -9.84 6.01
N ILE A 126 -2.73 -8.60 6.51
CA ILE A 126 -1.59 -7.68 6.59
C ILE A 126 -0.55 -8.24 7.57
N ASP A 127 -0.97 -8.74 8.74
CA ASP A 127 -0.07 -9.35 9.72
C ASP A 127 0.65 -10.58 9.14
N MET A 128 -0.06 -11.43 8.38
CA MET A 128 0.55 -12.57 7.69
C MET A 128 1.62 -12.12 6.67
N ALA A 129 1.43 -10.99 6.00
CA ALA A 129 2.38 -10.47 5.00
C ALA A 129 3.66 -9.88 5.62
N HIS A 130 3.65 -9.59 6.94
CA HIS A 130 4.79 -9.08 7.68
C HIS A 130 5.58 -10.16 8.43
N THR A 131 5.08 -11.39 8.45
CA THR A 131 5.68 -12.52 9.18
C THR A 131 6.57 -13.34 8.25
#